data_AF-A7H3I0-F1
#
_entry.id   AF-A7H3I0-F1
#
_cell.length_a   1.000
_cell.length_b   1.000
_cell.length_c   1.000
_cell.angle_alpha   90.00
_cell.angle_beta   90.00
_cell.angle_gamma   90.00
#
_symmetry.space_group_name_H-M   'P 1'
#
loop_
_entity.id
_entity.type
_entity.pdbx_description
1 polymer ?
#
loop_
_entity_poly.entity_id
_entity_poly.type
_entity_poly.pdbx_seq_one_letter_code
_entity_poly.pdbx_strand_id
1 'polypeptide(L)' 'MYKTQDKILDLVAKENLDFYLTGGTALQRFHYNQFRFSDDLDFFLINNGIKIAY' A
#
# COMPACT_ATOMS: atom_id res chain seq x y z
N MET A 1 9.72 9.32 8.30
CA MET A 1 8.78 8.19 8.26
C MET A 1 8.02 8.12 6.94
N TYR A 2 7.21 9.13 6.58
CA TYR A 2 6.42 9.11 5.33
C TYR A 2 7.25 8.99 4.04
N LYS A 3 8.44 9.61 3.95
CA LYS A 3 9.37 9.40 2.83
C LYS A 3 9.81 7.94 2.65
N THR A 4 9.84 7.15 3.73
CA THR A 4 10.17 5.72 3.67
C THR A 4 8.95 4.92 3.20
N GLN A 5 7.75 5.25 3.69
CA GLN A 5 6.51 4.66 3.19
C GLN A 5 6.36 4.92 1.68
N ASP A 6 6.64 6.14 1.21
CA ASP A 6 6.53 6.48 -0.22
C ASP A 6 7.42 5.57 -1.08
N LYS A 7 8.68 5.32 -0.64
CA LYS A 7 9.58 4.39 -1.33
C LYS A 7 9.05 2.95 -1.37
N ILE A 8 8.39 2.50 -0.31
CA ILE A 8 7.79 1.16 -0.27
C ILE A 8 6.59 1.10 -1.22
N LEU A 9 5.73 2.12 -1.21
CA LEU A 9 4.58 2.21 -2.10
C LEU A 9 5.01 2.25 -3.58
N ASP A 10 6.05 3.02 -3.91
CA ASP A 10 6.62 3.06 -5.27
C ASP A 10 7.16 1.69 -5.71
N LEU A 11 7.86 0.98 -4.80
CA LEU A 11 8.36 -0.36 -5.08
C LEU A 11 7.21 -1.34 -5.33
N VAL A 12 6.21 -1.37 -4.44
CA VAL A 12 5.04 -2.24 -4.57
C VAL A 12 4.27 -1.98 -5.87
N ALA A 13 4.09 -0.71 -6.22
CA ALA A 13 3.43 -0.32 -7.48
C ALA A 13 4.25 -0.76 -8.71
N LYS A 14 5.58 -0.64 -8.65
CA LYS A 14 6.48 -1.03 -9.75
C LYS A 14 6.50 -2.53 -10.01
N GLU A 15 6.45 -3.34 -8.95
CA GLU A 15 6.50 -4.81 -9.08
C GLU A 15 5.19 -5.43 -9.60
N ASN A 16 4.11 -4.63 -9.71
CA ASN A 16 2.80 -5.04 -10.24
C ASN A 16 2.31 -6.38 -9.64
N LEU A 17 2.28 -6.41 -8.31
CA LEU A 17 2.03 -7.61 -7.50
C LEU A 17 0.58 -7.72 -6.99
N ASP A 18 -0.39 -7.03 -7.61
CA ASP A 18 -1.81 -6.98 -7.18
C ASP A 18 -2.02 -6.60 -5.69
N PHE A 19 -1.07 -5.89 -5.09
CA PHE A 19 -1.20 -5.34 -3.74
C PHE A 19 -1.95 -4.01 -3.76
N TYR A 20 -2.90 -3.88 -2.84
CA TYR A 20 -3.70 -2.68 -2.67
C TYR A 20 -3.55 -2.16 -1.25
N LEU A 21 -3.13 -0.89 -1.14
CA LEU A 21 -3.01 -0.20 0.15
C LEU A 21 -4.38 -0.08 0.81
N THR A 22 -4.46 -0.42 2.09
CA THR A 22 -5.68 -0.36 2.89
C THR A 22 -5.38 0.17 4.30
N GLY A 23 -6.35 0.03 5.21
CA GLY A 23 -6.18 0.33 6.61
C GLY A 23 -5.96 1.80 6.92
N GLY A 24 -5.24 2.07 8.00
CA GLY A 24 -5.05 3.41 8.54
C GLY A 24 -4.34 4.36 7.58
N THR A 25 -3.39 3.83 6.79
CA THR A 25 -2.57 4.64 5.89
C THR A 25 -3.28 4.98 4.59
N ALA A 26 -4.15 4.10 4.08
CA ALA A 26 -5.06 4.48 2.99
C ALA A 26 -6.02 5.60 3.45
N LEU A 27 -6.63 5.46 4.63
CA LEU A 27 -7.52 6.48 5.18
C LEU A 27 -6.81 7.81 5.43
N GLN A 28 -5.59 7.80 5.98
CA GLN A 28 -4.78 9.01 6.10
C GLN A 28 -4.58 9.65 4.72
N ARG A 29 -3.99 8.91 3.76
CA ARG A 29 -3.50 9.50 2.51
C ARG A 29 -4.61 10.02 1.61
N PHE A 30 -5.76 9.37 1.60
CA PHE A 30 -6.84 9.67 0.65
C PHE A 30 -8.05 10.39 1.25
N HIS A 31 -8.24 10.36 2.58
CA HIS A 31 -9.44 10.93 3.21
C HIS A 31 -9.15 11.90 4.36
N TYR A 32 -8.09 11.70 5.15
CA TYR A 32 -7.87 12.43 6.41
C TYR A 32 -6.44 12.95 6.60
N ASN A 33 -5.78 13.37 5.52
CA ASN A 33 -4.34 13.64 5.48
C ASN A 33 -3.83 14.64 6.53
N GLN A 34 -4.70 15.52 7.05
CA GLN A 34 -4.36 16.52 8.07
C GLN A 34 -4.81 16.15 9.50
N PHE A 35 -5.65 15.13 9.66
CA PHE A 35 -6.32 14.82 10.93
C PHE A 35 -5.95 13.44 11.50
N ARG A 36 -5.30 12.60 10.71
CA ARG A 36 -4.86 11.26 11.13
C ARG A 36 -3.45 11.01 10.64
N PHE A 37 -2.61 10.53 11.55
CA PHE A 37 -1.29 9.99 11.23
C PHE A 37 -1.36 8.47 11.34
N SER A 38 -0.75 7.78 10.39
CA SER A 38 -0.71 6.33 10.33
C SER A 38 0.65 5.87 9.84
N ASP A 39 1.27 5.01 10.63
CA ASP A 39 2.67 4.67 10.45
C ASP A 39 2.87 3.31 9.78
N ASP A 40 1.90 2.40 9.96
CA ASP A 40 1.90 1.06 9.37
C ASP A 40 1.45 1.07 7.90
N LEU A 41 1.87 0.09 7.11
CA LEU A 41 1.36 -0.14 5.76
C LEU A 41 0.58 -1.45 5.73
N ASP A 42 -0.74 -1.36 5.62
CA ASP A 42 -1.62 -2.52 5.46
C ASP A 42 -1.89 -2.73 3.97
N PHE A 43 -1.76 -3.97 3.49
CA PHE A 43 -2.11 -4.33 2.12
C PHE A 43 -3.09 -5.51 2.10
N PHE A 44 -4.02 -5.49 1.15
CA PHE A 44 -4.69 -6.71 0.70
C PHE A 44 -4.21 -7.10 -0.69
N LEU A 45 -4.35 -8.37 -0.99
CA LEU A 45 -3.93 -8.97 -2.25
C LEU A 45 -5.18 -9.59 -2.90
N ILE A 46 -5.48 -9.20 -4.14
CA ILE A 46 -6.71 -9.69 -4.80
C ILE A 46 -6.58 -11.15 -5.24
N ASN A 47 -5.38 -11.57 -5.65
CA ASN A 47 -5.07 -12.93 -6.10
C ASN A 47 -4.00 -13.50 -5.20
N ASN A 48 -4.06 -14.76 -4.76
CA ASN A 48 -3.13 -15.39 -3.78
C ASN A 48 -1.62 -15.43 -4.16
N GLY A 49 -1.11 -14.55 -5.02
CA GLY A 49 0.29 -14.45 -5.42
C GLY A 49 0.69 -15.51 -6.44
N ILE A 50 -0.24 -16.36 -6.87
CA ILE A 50 -0.01 -17.36 -7.90
C ILE A 50 -0.14 -16.67 -9.26
N LYS A 51 0.96 -16.12 -9.77
CA LYS A 51 1.10 -15.96 -11.21
C LYS A 51 1.18 -17.37 -11.79
N ILE A 52 0.08 -17.83 -12.41
CA ILE A 52 0.12 -19.04 -13.22
C ILE A 52 1.07 -18.71 -14.38
N ALA A 53 2.28 -19.25 -14.33
CA ALA A 53 3.20 -19.17 -15.44
C ALA A 53 2.60 -20.01 -16.58
N TYR A 54 2.08 -19.33 -17.60
CA TYR A 54 1.71 -19.93 -18.88
C TYR A 54 2.95 -20.09 -19.75
#